data_AF-A0A348MVE5-F1
#
_entry.id   AF-A0A348MVE5-F1
#
_cell.length_a   1.000
_cell.length_b   1.000
_cell.length_c   1.000
_cell.angle_alpha   90.00
_cell.angle_beta   90.00
_cell.angle_gamma   90.00
#
_symmetry.space_group_name_H-M   'P 1'
#
loop_
_entity.id
_entity.type
_entity.pdbx_description
1 polymer ?
#
loop_
_entity_poly.entity_id
_entity_poly.type
_entity_poly.pdbx_seq_one_letter_code
_entity_poly.pdbx_strand_id
1 'polypeptide(L)'
;MVYTQFIQHQVTKPMVAQAKQAKIDFEAILFRDPTGASAGASADISPNDEDELALALSLTTADVAFSNLSAMDLLNVQEVINTAFSAVKFTQPQALIALQERLIDTAMQLNLAPQQIKFLRSAQVIDFMTFRAKRAWFNQEVEKRYHELHSLDGLLAAFPEARGQLYQEATKLIIDRDLLIFNIAKALASAESRLVTEQDIANAQVQWQASLSKRK
;
A
#
# COMPACT_ATOMS: atom_id res chain seq x y z
N MET A 1 -13.43 -25.77 16.17
CA MET A 1 -12.65 -24.78 16.95
C MET A 1 -11.67 -24.12 15.99
N VAL A 2 -12.13 -23.10 15.28
CA VAL A 2 -11.79 -21.66 15.44
C VAL A 2 -10.32 -21.36 15.12
N TYR A 3 -10.13 -20.93 13.87
CA TYR A 3 -8.95 -20.29 13.30
C TYR A 3 -8.35 -19.26 14.26
N THR A 4 -7.31 -19.64 14.99
CA THR A 4 -6.61 -18.73 15.90
C THR A 4 -5.12 -18.75 15.61
N GLN A 5 -4.74 -18.24 14.43
CA GLN A 5 -3.43 -17.61 14.21
C GLN A 5 -3.57 -16.61 13.06
N PHE A 6 -4.15 -15.45 13.30
CA PHE A 6 -4.06 -14.33 12.36
C PHE A 6 -3.61 -13.04 13.06
N ILE A 7 -2.37 -12.69 12.71
CA ILE A 7 -1.77 -11.35 12.64
C ILE A 7 -1.55 -10.63 13.98
N GLN A 8 -0.50 -11.06 14.71
CA GLN A 8 0.33 -10.13 15.49
C GLN A 8 1.34 -9.43 14.58
N HIS A 9 0.89 -8.66 13.58
CA HIS A 9 1.75 -7.67 12.95
C HIS A 9 1.20 -6.31 13.37
N GLN A 10 1.84 -5.72 14.38
CA GLN A 10 1.59 -4.34 14.73
C GLN A 10 1.95 -3.48 13.52
N VAL A 11 1.06 -2.55 13.17
CA VAL A 11 1.33 -1.55 12.13
C VAL A 11 2.56 -0.76 12.58
N THR A 12 3.65 -0.94 11.85
CA THR A 12 4.87 -0.20 12.09
C THR A 12 4.67 1.22 11.57
N LYS A 13 5.34 2.22 12.14
CA LYS A 13 5.40 3.59 11.58
C LYS A 13 5.63 3.60 10.04
N PRO A 14 6.49 2.73 9.47
CA PRO A 14 6.62 2.61 8.01
C PRO A 14 5.33 2.19 7.29
N MET A 15 4.50 1.32 7.86
CA MET A 15 3.22 0.93 7.24
C MET A 15 2.22 2.09 7.17
N VAL A 16 2.18 2.98 8.17
CA VAL A 16 1.34 4.20 8.12
C VAL A 16 1.90 5.23 7.13
N ALA A 17 3.23 5.39 7.08
CA ALA A 17 3.84 6.26 6.06
C ALA A 17 3.55 5.74 4.64
N GLN A 18 3.67 4.43 4.45
CA GLN A 18 3.33 3.76 3.19
C GLN A 18 1.85 3.91 2.84
N ALA A 19 0.96 3.88 3.83
CA ALA A 19 -0.47 4.14 3.65
C ALA A 19 -0.73 5.52 3.04
N LYS A 20 -0.07 6.54 3.59
CA LYS A 20 -0.19 7.93 3.15
C LYS A 20 0.39 8.10 1.74
N GLN A 21 1.54 7.49 1.47
CA GLN A 21 2.12 7.52 0.12
C GLN A 21 1.27 6.78 -0.90
N ALA A 22 0.62 5.67 -0.52
CA ALA A 22 -0.26 4.93 -1.41
C ALA A 22 -1.46 5.76 -1.87
N LYS A 23 -1.97 6.70 -1.04
CA LYS A 23 -2.98 7.67 -1.46
C LYS A 23 -2.46 8.55 -2.59
N ILE A 24 -1.31 9.18 -2.41
CA ILE A 24 -0.70 10.09 -3.39
C ILE A 24 -0.44 9.36 -4.71
N ASP A 25 0.12 8.15 -4.64
CA ASP A 25 0.45 7.35 -5.83
C ASP A 25 -0.81 6.88 -6.55
N PHE A 26 -1.87 6.51 -5.82
CA PHE A 26 -3.14 6.11 -6.41
C PHE A 26 -3.84 7.29 -7.10
N GLU A 27 -3.89 8.45 -6.46
CA GLU A 27 -4.40 9.68 -7.06
C GLU A 27 -3.61 10.04 -8.33
N ALA A 28 -2.28 9.96 -8.28
CA ALA A 28 -1.44 10.20 -9.46
C ALA A 28 -1.76 9.25 -10.63
N ILE A 29 -2.15 8.00 -10.36
CA ILE A 29 -2.58 7.04 -11.39
C ILE A 29 -3.96 7.40 -11.95
N LEU A 30 -4.89 7.83 -11.10
CA LEU A 30 -6.22 8.27 -11.56
C LEU A 30 -6.15 9.53 -12.43
N PHE A 31 -5.19 10.43 -12.18
CA PHE A 31 -5.05 11.70 -12.91
C PHE A 31 -3.99 11.70 -14.03
N ARG A 32 -3.11 10.68 -14.11
CA ARG A 32 -2.26 10.43 -15.28
C ARG A 32 -2.87 9.30 -16.12
N ASP A 33 -3.57 9.68 -17.17
CA ASP A 33 -3.88 8.79 -18.29
C ASP A 33 -2.57 8.46 -19.06
N PRO A 34 -2.05 7.22 -19.06
CA PRO A 34 -0.91 6.87 -19.90
C PRO A 34 -1.32 6.49 -21.34
N THR A 35 -2.61 6.58 -21.70
CA THR A 35 -3.15 6.15 -23.00
C THR A 35 -3.98 7.20 -23.75
N GLY A 36 -4.24 8.37 -23.19
CA GLY A 36 -4.89 9.49 -23.89
C GLY A 36 -6.29 9.16 -24.43
N ALA A 37 -7.11 8.45 -23.67
CA ALA A 37 -8.46 8.09 -24.05
C ALA A 37 -9.48 8.44 -22.95
N SER A 38 -9.57 9.73 -22.63
CA SER A 38 -10.77 10.29 -22.00
C SER A 38 -11.00 11.73 -22.46
N ALA A 39 -11.35 11.88 -23.74
CA ALA A 39 -12.02 13.08 -24.21
C ALA A 39 -13.54 12.84 -24.24
N GLY A 40 -14.25 13.56 -23.38
CA GLY A 40 -15.64 13.95 -23.63
C GLY A 40 -16.73 13.11 -22.97
N ALA A 41 -17.01 13.40 -21.70
CA ALA A 41 -18.37 13.31 -21.18
C ALA A 41 -18.69 14.60 -20.42
N SER A 42 -18.99 15.65 -21.17
CA SER A 42 -19.74 16.80 -20.66
C SER A 42 -21.14 16.29 -20.34
N ALA A 43 -21.43 16.11 -19.05
CA ALA A 43 -22.78 15.89 -18.57
C ALA A 43 -23.57 17.19 -18.77
N ASP A 44 -24.49 17.15 -19.72
CA ASP A 44 -25.54 18.13 -19.94
C ASP A 44 -26.45 18.11 -18.71
N ILE A 45 -26.39 19.15 -17.87
CA ILE A 45 -27.25 19.31 -16.70
C ILE A 45 -28.47 20.11 -17.15
N SER A 46 -29.63 19.47 -17.11
CA SER A 46 -30.92 20.08 -17.43
C SER A 46 -31.28 21.17 -16.39
N PRO A 47 -31.75 22.36 -16.80
CA PRO A 47 -31.96 23.51 -15.91
C PRO A 47 -33.11 23.37 -14.89
N ASN A 48 -33.74 22.19 -14.75
CA ASN A 48 -34.85 21.97 -13.81
C ASN A 48 -34.44 21.35 -12.47
N ASP A 49 -33.20 20.89 -12.31
CA ASP A 49 -32.75 20.26 -11.05
C ASP A 49 -32.31 21.29 -9.99
N GLU A 50 -32.06 22.54 -10.38
CA GLU A 50 -31.57 23.59 -9.46
C GLU A 50 -32.64 24.04 -8.46
N ASP A 51 -33.92 24.04 -8.84
CA ASP A 51 -35.02 24.49 -7.96
C ASP A 51 -35.39 23.45 -6.89
N GLU A 52 -35.28 22.14 -7.20
CA GLU A 52 -35.47 21.08 -6.19
C GLU A 52 -34.26 20.97 -5.24
N LEU A 53 -33.04 21.18 -5.75
CA LEU A 53 -31.83 21.28 -4.93
C LEU A 53 -31.86 22.51 -4.01
N ALA A 54 -32.32 23.66 -4.49
CA ALA A 54 -32.45 24.87 -3.69
C ALA A 54 -33.47 24.70 -2.55
N LEU A 55 -34.59 24.01 -2.79
CA LEU A 55 -35.58 23.73 -1.76
C LEU A 55 -35.06 22.71 -0.72
N ALA A 56 -34.30 21.70 -1.14
CA ALA A 56 -33.63 20.74 -0.25
C ALA A 56 -32.49 21.38 0.58
N LEU A 57 -31.76 22.35 0.00
CA LEU A 57 -30.77 23.16 0.73
C LEU A 57 -31.42 24.13 1.72
N SER A 58 -32.63 24.61 1.46
CA SER A 58 -33.35 25.51 2.39
C SER A 58 -33.86 24.81 3.66
N LEU A 59 -34.08 23.50 3.60
CA LEU A 59 -34.61 22.68 4.71
C LEU A 59 -33.50 22.01 5.55
N THR A 60 -32.23 22.17 5.19
CA THR A 60 -31.09 21.46 5.83
C THR A 60 -30.10 22.35 6.58
N THR A 61 -30.42 23.62 6.80
CA THR A 61 -29.63 24.52 7.68
C THR A 61 -29.95 24.36 9.16
N ALA A 62 -30.28 23.15 9.60
CA ALA A 62 -29.93 22.76 10.96
C ALA A 62 -28.43 22.43 10.92
N ASP A 63 -27.61 23.15 11.69
CA ASP A 63 -26.17 22.91 11.86
C ASP A 63 -25.91 21.46 12.35
N VAL A 64 -25.98 20.49 11.44
CA VAL A 64 -25.54 19.12 11.70
C VAL A 64 -24.04 19.14 11.56
N ALA A 65 -23.35 19.32 12.69
CA ALA A 65 -21.91 19.20 12.74
C ALA A 65 -21.51 17.78 12.26
N PHE A 66 -20.91 17.71 11.07
CA PHE A 66 -20.29 16.49 10.58
C PHE A 66 -19.02 16.19 11.37
N SER A 67 -18.68 14.90 11.47
CA SER A 67 -17.43 14.49 12.10
C SER A 67 -16.21 15.10 11.39
N ASN A 68 -15.19 15.43 12.19
CA ASN A 68 -13.89 15.86 11.70
C ASN A 68 -13.05 14.69 11.14
N LEU A 69 -13.50 13.45 11.34
CA LEU A 69 -12.89 12.26 10.75
C LEU A 69 -13.18 12.19 9.26
N SER A 70 -12.22 11.68 8.51
CA SER A 70 -12.34 11.45 7.08
C SER A 70 -12.52 9.97 6.72
N ALA A 71 -13.08 9.67 5.55
CA ALA A 71 -13.08 8.32 4.98
C ALA A 71 -11.65 7.75 4.88
N MET A 72 -10.65 8.61 4.64
CA MET A 72 -9.25 8.18 4.64
C MET A 72 -8.75 7.78 6.02
N ASP A 73 -9.25 8.41 7.10
CA ASP A 73 -8.91 8.01 8.47
C ASP A 73 -9.45 6.61 8.77
N LEU A 74 -10.68 6.31 8.32
CA LEU A 74 -11.25 4.97 8.41
C LEU A 74 -10.42 3.95 7.61
N LEU A 75 -10.02 4.29 6.39
CA LEU A 75 -9.17 3.43 5.55
C LEU A 75 -7.76 3.23 6.11
N ASN A 76 -7.32 4.08 7.03
CA ASN A 76 -6.02 3.99 7.71
C ASN A 76 -6.07 3.23 9.04
N VAL A 77 -7.25 2.76 9.46
CA VAL A 77 -7.38 1.91 10.64
C VAL A 77 -6.67 0.57 10.40
N GLN A 78 -5.86 0.13 11.36
CA GLN A 78 -5.07 -1.10 11.28
C GLN A 78 -5.86 -2.33 10.86
N GLU A 79 -7.05 -2.54 11.42
CA GLU A 79 -7.91 -3.66 11.07
C GLU A 79 -8.32 -3.63 9.59
N VAL A 80 -8.66 -2.45 9.07
CA VAL A 80 -9.07 -2.26 7.66
C VAL A 80 -7.90 -2.62 6.73
N ILE A 81 -6.70 -2.17 7.08
CA ILE A 81 -5.46 -2.46 6.35
C ILE A 81 -5.20 -3.96 6.30
N ASN A 82 -5.24 -4.61 7.46
CA ASN A 82 -4.95 -6.03 7.59
C ASN A 82 -6.01 -6.89 6.89
N THR A 83 -7.27 -6.48 6.96
CA THR A 83 -8.38 -7.17 6.27
C THR A 83 -8.22 -7.06 4.77
N ALA A 84 -8.00 -5.85 4.24
CA ALA A 84 -7.78 -5.65 2.81
C ALA A 84 -6.55 -6.41 2.30
N PHE A 85 -5.46 -6.38 3.06
CA PHE A 85 -4.25 -7.13 2.76
C PHE A 85 -4.52 -8.64 2.64
N SER A 86 -5.17 -9.21 3.66
CA SER A 86 -5.49 -10.65 3.68
C SER A 86 -6.42 -11.02 2.53
N ALA A 87 -7.44 -10.18 2.27
CA ALA A 87 -8.39 -10.41 1.19
C ALA A 87 -7.70 -10.45 -0.18
N VAL A 88 -6.77 -9.54 -0.45
CA VAL A 88 -6.02 -9.53 -1.71
C VAL A 88 -5.04 -10.68 -1.80
N LYS A 89 -4.26 -10.94 -0.75
CA LYS A 89 -3.22 -11.98 -0.74
C LYS A 89 -3.79 -13.38 -0.93
N PHE A 90 -4.97 -13.64 -0.37
CA PHE A 90 -5.64 -14.95 -0.43
C PHE A 90 -6.78 -15.00 -1.47
N THR A 91 -6.87 -14.01 -2.37
CA THR A 91 -7.85 -13.96 -3.47
C THR A 91 -9.29 -14.11 -2.99
N GLN A 92 -9.67 -13.33 -1.97
CA GLN A 92 -11.00 -13.32 -1.36
C GLN A 92 -11.73 -12.00 -1.68
N PRO A 93 -12.24 -11.80 -2.90
CA PRO A 93 -12.90 -10.54 -3.29
C PRO A 93 -14.12 -10.22 -2.42
N GLN A 94 -14.83 -11.23 -1.93
CA GLN A 94 -15.98 -11.04 -1.04
C GLN A 94 -15.60 -10.39 0.30
N ALA A 95 -14.38 -10.62 0.79
CA ALA A 95 -13.91 -10.00 2.02
C ALA A 95 -13.65 -8.48 1.85
N LEU A 96 -13.30 -8.02 0.64
CA LEU A 96 -13.18 -6.59 0.33
C LEU A 96 -14.55 -5.91 0.26
N ILE A 97 -15.55 -6.59 -0.31
CA ILE A 97 -16.93 -6.08 -0.38
C ILE A 97 -17.51 -5.97 1.03
N ALA A 98 -17.40 -7.01 1.85
CA ALA A 98 -17.85 -6.97 3.24
C ALA A 98 -17.09 -5.92 4.08
N LEU A 99 -15.81 -5.67 3.78
CA LEU A 99 -15.06 -4.60 4.41
C LEU A 99 -15.59 -3.21 3.99
N GLN A 100 -15.92 -3.02 2.71
CA GLN A 100 -16.52 -1.78 2.21
C GLN A 100 -17.86 -1.49 2.89
N GLU A 101 -18.74 -2.48 3.02
CA GLU A 101 -20.03 -2.35 3.73
C GLU A 101 -19.83 -1.89 5.17
N ARG A 102 -18.92 -2.54 5.91
CA ARG A 102 -18.57 -2.13 7.28
C ARG A 102 -18.03 -0.70 7.37
N LEU A 103 -17.22 -0.27 6.40
CA LEU A 103 -16.71 1.10 6.33
C LEU A 103 -17.83 2.12 6.12
N ILE A 104 -18.80 1.80 5.25
CA ILE A 104 -19.97 2.65 4.99
C ILE A 104 -20.82 2.78 6.25
N ASP A 105 -21.13 1.66 6.91
CA ASP A 105 -21.92 1.64 8.15
C ASP A 105 -21.24 2.46 9.25
N THR A 106 -19.93 2.27 9.42
CA THR A 106 -19.12 3.03 10.38
C THR A 106 -19.14 4.52 10.04
N ALA A 107 -19.01 4.89 8.76
CA ALA A 107 -19.04 6.28 8.33
C ALA A 107 -20.40 6.95 8.60
N MET A 108 -21.50 6.22 8.40
CA MET A 108 -22.85 6.70 8.72
C MET A 108 -23.03 6.88 10.23
N GLN A 109 -22.57 5.94 11.05
CA GLN A 109 -22.63 6.03 12.52
C GLN A 109 -21.80 7.20 13.06
N LEU A 110 -20.66 7.49 12.45
CA LEU A 110 -19.80 8.61 12.80
C LEU A 110 -20.25 9.93 12.18
N ASN A 111 -21.37 9.98 11.46
CA ASN A 111 -21.89 11.18 10.79
C ASN A 111 -20.83 11.86 9.90
N LEU A 112 -20.13 11.07 9.07
CA LEU A 112 -19.22 11.60 8.05
C LEU A 112 -20.02 12.37 6.99
N ALA A 113 -19.37 13.38 6.39
CA ALA A 113 -19.99 14.18 5.34
C ALA A 113 -20.48 13.30 4.15
N PRO A 114 -21.62 13.62 3.51
CA PRO A 114 -22.21 12.79 2.45
C PRO A 114 -21.26 12.47 1.28
N GLN A 115 -20.37 13.41 0.92
CA GLN A 115 -19.37 13.20 -0.13
C GLN A 115 -18.38 12.08 0.24
N GLN A 116 -18.02 11.95 1.52
CA GLN A 116 -17.14 10.89 1.99
C GLN A 116 -17.82 9.52 2.00
N ILE A 117 -19.09 9.47 2.40
CA ILE A 117 -19.91 8.25 2.32
C ILE A 117 -20.08 7.83 0.86
N LYS A 118 -20.31 8.79 -0.06
CA LYS A 118 -20.37 8.53 -1.51
C LYS A 118 -19.07 7.93 -2.03
N PHE A 119 -17.92 8.45 -1.59
CA PHE A 119 -16.62 7.87 -1.91
C PHE A 119 -16.50 6.42 -1.41
N LEU A 120 -16.87 6.13 -0.16
CA LEU A 120 -16.84 4.77 0.40
C LEU A 120 -17.79 3.80 -0.33
N ARG A 121 -18.87 4.28 -0.96
CA ARG A 121 -19.77 3.47 -1.79
C ARG A 121 -19.27 3.21 -3.21
N SER A 122 -18.23 3.92 -3.64
CA SER A 122 -17.73 3.82 -5.02
C SER A 122 -16.86 2.58 -5.22
N ALA A 123 -16.76 2.11 -6.47
CA ALA A 123 -15.79 1.08 -6.84
C ALA A 123 -14.34 1.51 -6.56
N GLN A 124 -14.07 2.83 -6.60
CA GLN A 124 -12.74 3.40 -6.37
C GLN A 124 -12.19 3.06 -4.97
N VAL A 125 -13.03 2.86 -3.95
CA VAL A 125 -12.54 2.47 -2.62
C VAL A 125 -11.99 1.04 -2.63
N ILE A 126 -12.60 0.13 -3.39
CA ILE A 126 -12.12 -1.25 -3.54
C ILE A 126 -10.80 -1.25 -4.30
N ASP A 127 -10.71 -0.47 -5.37
CA ASP A 127 -9.47 -0.30 -6.14
C ASP A 127 -8.35 0.27 -5.27
N PHE A 128 -8.65 1.29 -4.46
CA PHE A 128 -7.70 1.87 -3.53
C PHE A 128 -7.22 0.87 -2.46
N MET A 129 -8.13 0.14 -1.83
CA MET A 129 -7.78 -0.90 -0.86
C MET A 129 -6.92 -1.99 -1.50
N THR A 130 -7.25 -2.39 -2.73
CA THR A 130 -6.51 -3.39 -3.50
C THR A 130 -5.11 -2.91 -3.85
N PHE A 131 -5.00 -1.69 -4.38
CA PHE A 131 -3.74 -1.04 -4.73
C PHE A 131 -2.79 -1.00 -3.52
N ARG A 132 -3.31 -0.54 -2.38
CA ARG A 132 -2.56 -0.45 -1.14
C ARG A 132 -2.13 -1.83 -0.63
N ALA A 133 -3.03 -2.82 -0.64
CA ALA A 133 -2.74 -4.18 -0.20
C ALA A 133 -1.62 -4.83 -1.04
N LYS A 134 -1.64 -4.65 -2.37
CA LYS A 134 -0.59 -5.16 -3.26
C LYS A 134 0.77 -4.51 -3.00
N ARG A 135 0.81 -3.21 -2.69
CA ARG A 135 2.06 -2.52 -2.30
C ARG A 135 2.60 -3.00 -0.96
N ALA A 136 1.74 -3.30 -0.01
CA ALA A 136 2.16 -3.93 1.24
C ALA A 136 2.71 -5.34 1.00
N TRP A 137 2.11 -6.10 0.07
CA TRP A 137 2.60 -7.43 -0.30
C TRP A 137 3.95 -7.34 -1.00
N PHE A 138 4.12 -6.43 -1.95
CA PHE A 138 5.41 -6.14 -2.56
C PHE A 138 6.52 -5.94 -1.52
N ASN A 139 6.26 -5.18 -0.45
CA ASN A 139 7.26 -5.00 0.62
C ASN A 139 7.61 -6.29 1.36
N GLN A 140 6.64 -7.18 1.61
CA GLN A 140 6.95 -8.50 2.20
C GLN A 140 7.84 -9.34 1.27
N GLU A 141 7.61 -9.28 -0.04
CA GLU A 141 8.44 -9.99 -1.01
C GLU A 141 9.84 -9.37 -1.13
N VAL A 142 9.96 -8.05 -1.04
CA VAL A 142 11.26 -7.36 -0.98
C VAL A 142 12.02 -7.75 0.28
N GLU A 143 11.37 -7.77 1.45
CA GLU A 143 12.01 -8.17 2.71
C GLU A 143 12.47 -9.63 2.65
N LYS A 144 11.63 -10.52 2.13
CA LYS A 144 12.00 -11.91 1.90
C LYS A 144 13.24 -12.02 1.00
N ARG A 145 13.21 -11.39 -0.18
CA ARG A 145 14.33 -11.40 -1.14
C ARG A 145 15.58 -10.75 -0.56
N TYR A 146 15.43 -9.71 0.27
CA TYR A 146 16.53 -9.07 0.98
C TYR A 146 17.28 -10.10 1.82
N HIS A 147 16.58 -10.85 2.69
CA HIS A 147 17.15 -11.87 3.57
C HIS A 147 17.69 -13.10 2.82
N GLU A 148 16.99 -13.53 1.77
CA GLU A 148 17.34 -14.70 0.98
C GLU A 148 18.41 -14.44 -0.10
N LEU A 149 18.98 -13.23 -0.16
CA LEU A 149 19.99 -12.85 -1.14
C LEU A 149 19.52 -12.94 -2.60
N HIS A 150 18.22 -12.77 -2.83
CA HIS A 150 17.62 -12.75 -4.16
C HIS A 150 17.61 -11.33 -4.75
N SER A 151 17.62 -11.23 -6.08
CA SER A 151 17.39 -9.98 -6.83
C SER A 151 15.90 -9.63 -6.82
N LEU A 152 15.52 -8.45 -7.35
CA LEU A 152 14.12 -8.05 -7.55
C LEU A 152 13.54 -8.48 -8.90
N ASP A 153 14.24 -9.33 -9.66
CA ASP A 153 13.83 -9.68 -11.02
C ASP A 153 12.42 -10.31 -11.03
N GLY A 154 11.62 -9.88 -12.00
CA GLY A 154 10.22 -10.27 -12.17
C GLY A 154 9.25 -9.71 -11.13
N LEU A 155 9.73 -9.08 -10.04
CA LEU A 155 8.85 -8.67 -8.95
C LEU A 155 7.92 -7.52 -9.35
N LEU A 156 8.40 -6.55 -10.13
CA LEU A 156 7.57 -5.44 -10.62
C LEU A 156 6.46 -5.90 -11.58
N ALA A 157 6.67 -7.01 -12.31
CA ALA A 157 5.64 -7.56 -13.18
C ALA A 157 4.50 -8.20 -12.37
N ALA A 158 4.82 -8.82 -11.23
CA ALA A 158 3.83 -9.37 -10.30
C ALA A 158 3.11 -8.27 -9.48
N PHE A 159 3.78 -7.14 -9.25
CA PHE A 159 3.28 -6.02 -8.43
C PHE A 159 3.42 -4.68 -9.16
N PRO A 160 2.65 -4.45 -10.26
CA PRO A 160 2.73 -3.20 -11.01
C PRO A 160 2.40 -1.96 -10.16
N GLU A 161 1.62 -2.13 -9.08
CA GLU A 161 1.24 -1.09 -8.12
C GLU A 161 2.44 -0.53 -7.33
N ALA A 162 3.57 -1.25 -7.32
CA ALA A 162 4.80 -0.79 -6.69
C ALA A 162 5.65 0.14 -7.57
N ARG A 163 5.26 0.36 -8.84
CA ARG A 163 5.99 1.24 -9.77
C ARG A 163 6.19 2.63 -9.17
N GLY A 164 7.34 3.22 -9.48
CA GLY A 164 7.72 4.55 -9.02
C GLY A 164 8.65 4.48 -7.82
N GLN A 165 8.44 5.38 -6.85
CA GLN A 165 9.33 5.56 -5.72
C GLN A 165 9.50 4.28 -4.89
N LEU A 166 8.42 3.52 -4.66
CA LEU A 166 8.48 2.29 -3.86
C LEU A 166 9.43 1.25 -4.45
N TYR A 167 9.35 1.00 -5.76
CA TYR A 167 10.27 0.08 -6.44
C TYR A 167 11.71 0.61 -6.48
N GLN A 168 11.90 1.92 -6.64
CA GLN A 168 13.23 2.54 -6.62
C GLN A 168 13.91 2.38 -5.25
N GLU A 169 13.17 2.61 -4.17
CA GLU A 169 13.66 2.43 -2.80
C GLU A 169 14.02 0.96 -2.52
N ALA A 170 13.18 0.01 -2.96
CA ALA A 170 13.48 -1.42 -2.85
C ALA A 170 14.73 -1.80 -3.65
N THR A 171 14.89 -1.26 -4.87
CA THR A 171 16.07 -1.50 -5.71
C THR A 171 17.33 -1.00 -5.02
N LYS A 172 17.29 0.22 -4.47
CA LYS A 172 18.40 0.78 -3.71
C LYS A 172 18.76 -0.09 -2.50
N LEU A 173 17.76 -0.54 -1.75
CA LEU A 173 17.97 -1.41 -0.58
C LEU A 173 18.73 -2.70 -0.95
N ILE A 174 18.39 -3.31 -2.08
CA ILE A 174 19.02 -4.54 -2.57
C ILE A 174 20.45 -4.27 -3.07
N ILE A 175 20.67 -3.16 -3.78
CA ILE A 175 22.03 -2.75 -4.20
C ILE A 175 22.92 -2.49 -2.99
N ASP A 176 22.41 -1.75 -1.99
CA ASP A 176 23.16 -1.42 -0.77
C ASP A 176 23.56 -2.69 0.01
N ARG A 177 22.68 -3.69 0.06
CA ARG A 177 22.98 -5.03 0.61
C ARG A 177 24.12 -5.70 -0.14
N ASP A 178 24.02 -5.77 -1.47
CA ASP A 178 24.98 -6.49 -2.30
C ASP A 178 26.36 -5.82 -2.26
N LEU A 179 26.40 -4.48 -2.22
CA LEU A 179 27.62 -3.71 -2.00
C LEU A 179 28.25 -4.00 -0.63
N LEU A 180 27.44 -4.12 0.42
CA LEU A 180 27.95 -4.44 1.75
C LEU A 180 28.55 -5.85 1.78
N ILE A 181 27.89 -6.83 1.16
CA ILE A 181 28.42 -8.21 1.03
C ILE A 181 29.73 -8.20 0.25
N PHE A 182 29.78 -7.48 -0.87
CA PHE A 182 31.02 -7.35 -1.64
C PHE A 182 32.16 -6.71 -0.83
N ASN A 183 31.86 -5.70 0.00
CA ASN A 183 32.86 -5.08 0.87
C ASN A 183 33.38 -6.02 1.96
N ILE A 184 32.53 -6.90 2.51
CA ILE A 184 32.98 -7.97 3.41
C ILE A 184 33.93 -8.91 2.67
N ALA A 185 33.58 -9.35 1.46
CA ALA A 185 34.43 -10.22 0.66
C ALA A 185 35.79 -9.57 0.33
N LYS A 186 35.78 -8.26 0.00
CA LYS A 186 36.99 -7.47 -0.21
C LYS A 186 37.87 -7.44 1.04
N ALA A 187 37.29 -7.28 2.22
CA ALA A 187 38.03 -7.29 3.48
C ALA A 187 38.67 -8.66 3.76
N LEU A 188 37.95 -9.77 3.48
CA LEU A 188 38.47 -11.13 3.61
C LEU A 188 39.67 -11.37 2.69
N ALA A 189 39.55 -11.03 1.40
CA ALA A 189 40.64 -11.18 0.44
C ALA A 189 41.85 -10.28 0.78
N SER A 190 41.59 -9.06 1.25
CA SER A 190 42.64 -8.11 1.63
C SER A 190 43.45 -8.58 2.84
N ALA A 191 42.83 -9.28 3.79
CA ALA A 191 43.52 -9.87 4.95
C ALA A 191 44.57 -10.91 4.52
N GLU A 192 44.36 -11.55 3.37
CA GLU A 192 45.28 -12.53 2.77
C GLU A 192 46.12 -11.92 1.62
N SER A 193 46.08 -10.59 1.42
CA SER A 193 46.80 -9.88 0.36
C SER A 193 46.57 -10.43 -1.05
N ARG A 194 45.34 -10.87 -1.33
CA ARG A 194 44.94 -11.43 -2.64
C ARG A 194 43.71 -10.74 -3.21
N LEU A 195 43.38 -11.08 -4.46
CA LEU A 195 42.15 -10.64 -5.12
C LEU A 195 40.93 -11.37 -4.58
N VAL A 196 39.76 -10.74 -4.72
CA VAL A 196 38.46 -11.32 -4.35
C VAL A 196 38.15 -12.51 -5.25
N THR A 197 37.73 -13.60 -4.62
CA THR A 197 37.31 -14.84 -5.25
C THR A 197 35.82 -15.10 -4.98
N GLU A 198 35.23 -16.04 -5.71
CA GLU A 198 33.85 -16.50 -5.45
C GLU A 198 33.69 -17.05 -4.02
N GLN A 199 34.72 -17.68 -3.48
CA GLN A 199 34.69 -18.19 -2.11
C GLN A 199 34.60 -17.07 -1.07
N ASP A 200 35.24 -15.91 -1.31
CA ASP A 200 35.11 -14.76 -0.40
C ASP A 200 33.70 -14.19 -0.42
N ILE A 201 33.07 -14.16 -1.59
CA ILE A 201 31.68 -13.72 -1.75
C ILE A 201 30.75 -14.67 -1.00
N ALA A 202 30.91 -15.98 -1.16
CA ALA A 202 30.13 -16.98 -0.43
C ALA A 202 30.33 -16.85 1.09
N ASN A 203 31.56 -16.68 1.55
CA ASN A 203 31.87 -16.46 2.97
C ASN A 203 31.25 -15.15 3.49
N ALA A 204 31.31 -14.08 2.69
CA ALA A 204 30.73 -12.79 3.03
C ALA A 204 29.19 -12.84 3.15
N GLN A 205 28.52 -13.58 2.26
CA GLN A 205 27.08 -13.83 2.33
C GLN A 205 26.70 -14.51 3.65
N VAL A 206 27.43 -15.57 4.05
CA VAL A 206 27.22 -16.26 5.32
C VAL A 206 27.44 -15.32 6.51
N GLN A 207 28.52 -14.53 6.50
CA GLN A 207 28.78 -13.56 7.57
C GLN A 207 27.70 -12.49 7.67
N TRP A 208 27.24 -11.99 6.52
CA TRP A 208 26.16 -11.02 6.46
C TRP A 208 24.85 -11.59 7.02
N GLN A 209 24.44 -12.79 6.62
CA GLN A 209 23.25 -13.47 7.14
C GLN A 209 23.35 -13.72 8.65
N ALA A 210 24.52 -14.14 9.14
CA ALA A 210 24.78 -14.30 10.57
C ALA A 210 24.66 -12.96 11.32
N SER A 211 25.06 -11.85 10.70
CA SER A 211 24.95 -10.51 11.30
C SER A 211 23.50 -10.05 11.48
N LEU A 212 22.58 -10.50 10.63
CA LEU A 212 21.14 -10.20 10.76
C LEU A 212 20.53 -10.86 12.00
N SER A 213 20.96 -12.08 12.32
CA SER A 213 20.46 -12.83 13.47
C SER A 213 20.89 -12.23 14.80
N LYS A 214 22.04 -11.54 14.84
CA LYS A 214 22.56 -10.86 16.04
C LYS A 214 21.91 -9.49 16.31
N ARG A 215 21.13 -8.96 15.37
CA ARG A 215 20.45 -7.65 15.49
C ARG A 215 18.98 -7.77 15.91
N LYS A 216 18.47 -9.00 16.07
CA LYS A 216 17.14 -9.29 16.62
C LYS A 216 17.22 -9.35 18.14
#